data_AF-A0A2D7GUW5-F1
#
_entry.id   AF-A0A2D7GUW5-F1
#
_cell.length_a   1.000
_cell.length_b   1.000
_cell.length_c   1.000
_cell.angle_alpha   90.00
_cell.angle_beta   90.00
_cell.angle_gamma   90.00
#
_symmetry.space_group_name_H-M   'P 1'
#
loop_
_entity.id
_entity.type
_entity.pdbx_description
1 polymer ?
#
loop_
_entity_poly.entity_id
_entity_poly.type
_entity_poly.pdbx_seq_one_letter_code
_entity_poly.pdbx_strand_id
1 'polypeptide(L)' 'IPLGRSGTAAEAADGVYLFCTPESNYISGQMTVVGGGLRM' A
#
# COMPACT_ATOMS: atom_id res chain seq x y z
N ILE A 1 2.35 -1.70 15.07
CA ILE A 1 2.17 -1.04 13.76
C ILE A 1 2.00 0.46 14.04
N PRO A 2 2.79 1.36 13.43
CA PRO A 2 2.73 2.82 13.69
C PRO A 2 1.37 3.49 13.49
N LEU A 3 0.50 2.90 12.66
CA LEU A 3 -0.85 3.41 12.39
C LEU A 3 -1.76 3.56 13.64
N GLY A 4 -1.42 2.93 14.77
CA GLY A 4 -2.14 3.11 16.04
C GLY A 4 -3.57 2.52 16.07
N ARG A 5 -4.02 1.87 14.99
CA ARG A 5 -5.30 1.15 14.88
C ARG A 5 -5.20 -0.03 13.91
N SER A 6 -6.23 -0.87 13.88
CA SER A 6 -6.41 -1.85 12.82
C SER A 6 -6.68 -1.14 11.48
N GLY A 7 -6.09 -1.69 10.42
CA GLY A 7 -6.47 -1.36 9.05
C GLY A 7 -7.72 -2.15 8.63
N THR A 8 -8.37 -1.68 7.58
CA THR A 8 -9.48 -2.37 6.93
C THR A 8 -9.03 -3.06 5.64
N ALA A 9 -9.80 -4.04 5.16
CA ALA A 9 -9.52 -4.69 3.89
C ALA A 9 -9.56 -3.70 2.70
N ALA A 10 -10.42 -2.69 2.75
CA ALA A 10 -10.51 -1.65 1.72
C ALA A 10 -9.21 -0.83 1.66
N GLU A 11 -8.69 -0.39 2.80
CA GLU A 11 -7.42 0.37 2.87
C GLU A 11 -6.21 -0.43 2.34
N ALA A 12 -6.23 -1.76 2.52
CA ALA A 12 -5.21 -2.63 1.93
C ALA A 12 -5.36 -2.74 0.40
N ALA A 13 -6.60 -2.83 -0.09
CA ALA A 13 -6.91 -2.91 -1.52
C ALA A 13 -6.57 -1.61 -2.28
N ASP A 14 -6.67 -0.45 -1.63
CA ASP A 14 -6.31 0.84 -2.23
C ASP A 14 -4.83 0.90 -2.66
N GLY A 15 -3.94 0.18 -1.97
CA GLY A 15 -2.55 0.05 -2.39
C GLY A 15 -2.37 -0.79 -3.67
N VAL A 16 -3.27 -1.73 -3.95
CA VAL A 16 -3.33 -2.45 -5.23
C VAL A 16 -3.93 -1.56 -6.30
N TYR A 17 -5.01 -0.85 -5.98
CA TYR A 17 -5.65 0.12 -6.88
C TYR A 17 -4.65 1.16 -7.40
N LEU A 18 -3.74 1.66 -6.55
CA LEU A 18 -2.65 2.56 -6.96
C LEU A 18 -1.90 2.03 -8.19
N PHE A 19 -1.58 0.73 -8.25
CA PHE A 19 -0.88 0.12 -9.39
C PHE A 19 -1.71 -0.02 -10.66
N CYS A 20 -3.03 0.21 -10.57
CA CYS A 20 -3.92 0.28 -11.72
C CYS A 20 -4.11 1.71 -12.25
N THR A 21 -3.58 2.72 -11.55
CA THR A 21 -3.69 4.14 -11.92
C THR A 21 -2.48 4.60 -12.75
N PRO A 22 -2.63 5.61 -13.62
CA PRO A 22 -1.51 6.12 -14.42
C PRO A 22 -0.40 6.76 -13.56
N GLU A 23 -0.69 7.20 -12.35
CA GLU A 23 0.26 7.81 -11.41
C GLU A 23 1.37 6.84 -10.98
N SER A 24 1.14 5.52 -11.05
CA SER A 24 2.15 4.52 -10.70
C SER A 24 3.04 4.09 -11.87
N ASN A 25 2.99 4.77 -13.03
CA ASN A 25 3.63 4.34 -14.28
C ASN A 25 5.16 4.18 -14.24
N TYR A 26 5.83 4.66 -13.18
CA TYR A 26 7.27 4.50 -12.99
C TYR A 26 7.65 3.70 -11.73
N ILE A 27 6.67 3.10 -11.05
CA ILE A 27 6.90 2.18 -9.93
C ILE A 27 6.97 0.77 -10.49
N SER A 28 8.19 0.28 -10.73
CA SER A 28 8.43 -1.06 -11.28
C SER A 28 9.52 -1.80 -10.52
N GLY A 29 9.33 -3.10 -10.30
CA GLY A 29 10.28 -3.97 -9.59
C GLY A 29 10.38 -3.72 -8.07
N GLN A 30 9.59 -2.81 -7.51
CA GLN A 30 9.58 -2.52 -6.08
C GLN A 30 8.52 -3.33 -5.33
N MET A 31 8.81 -3.66 -4.06
CA MET A 31 7.81 -4.18 -3.13
C MET A 31 7.20 -3.02 -2.32
N THR A 32 5.92 -2.74 -2.55
CA THR A 32 5.18 -1.71 -1.78
C THR A 32 4.42 -2.36 -0.64
N VAL A 33 4.78 -1.99 0.60
CA VAL A 33 4.17 -2.54 1.82
C VAL A 33 3.02 -1.65 2.29
N VAL A 34 1.79 -2.18 2.24
CA VAL A 34 0.58 -1.54 2.76
C VAL A 34 0.30 -2.01 4.19
N GLY A 35 1.27 -1.78 5.07
CA GLY A 35 1.33 -2.39 6.39
C GLY A 35 1.06 -1.45 7.56
N GLY A 36 0.45 -0.27 7.35
CA GLY A 36 0.24 0.72 8.42
C GLY A 36 1.53 1.22 9.07
N GLY A 37 2.64 1.25 8.32
CA GLY A 37 3.96 1.65 8.80
C GLY A 37 4.80 0.52 9.41
N LEU A 38 4.31 -0.72 9.43
CA LEU A 38 5.17 -1.87 9.74
C LEU A 38 6.06 -2.16 8.54
N ARG A 39 7.38 -2.03 8.71
CA ARG A 39 8.39 -2.45 7.74
C ARG A 39 9.36 -3.40 8.43
N MET A 40 9.45 -4.63 7.91
CA MET A 40 10.49 -5.62 8.22
C MET A 40 11.17 -5.98 6.91
#